data_AF-A0A7C5HUZ1-F1
#
_entry.id   AF-A0A7C5HUZ1-F1
#
_cell.length_a   1.000
_cell.length_b   1.000
_cell.length_c   1.000
_cell.angle_alpha   90.00
_cell.angle_beta   90.00
_cell.angle_gamma   90.00
#
_symmetry.space_group_name_H-M   'P 1'
#
loop_
_entity.id
_entity.type
_entity.pdbx_description
1 polymer ?
#
loop_
_entity_poly.entity_id
_entity_poly.type
_entity_poly.pdbx_seq_one_letter_code
_entity_poly.pdbx_strand_id
1 'polypeptide(L)'
;MRRFLQKNAYGLFVAKDFFFKPSKDLQRKISLPKKIPDIKELDKINPQDYADITILAYTQPRLAGIGKKKPEIFELKLSGANKEKLEFIKSRADKEILVEEVFAEAQLVDAHAITKGKGTQGPVKRFGIGLKHHKSEKGRRQPGSRGPWNAQQHIMYRTAYAGQTGFHQRLQLNLKIIKIGTNPEEINPKGGFTHYGLVKTSYLLLKGSVPGAKKRMVVLTHTLRPTKKEEPLPTITHISLESKQGR
;
A
#
# COMPACT_ATOMS: atom_id res chain seq x y z
N MET A 1 -0.91 -15.19 11.21
CA MET A 1 -0.03 -16.24 10.67
C MET A 1 1.41 -15.75 10.75
N ARG A 2 2.39 -16.64 10.87
CA ARG A 2 3.83 -16.33 11.01
C ARG A 2 4.60 -17.20 10.04
N ARG A 3 5.61 -16.62 9.41
CA ARG A 3 6.36 -17.24 8.34
C ARG A 3 7.83 -17.28 8.69
N PHE A 4 8.42 -18.46 8.58
CA PHE A 4 9.80 -18.73 8.88
C PHE A 4 10.55 -18.93 7.57
N LEU A 5 11.57 -18.11 7.35
CA LEU A 5 12.34 -18.08 6.12
C LEU A 5 13.70 -18.73 6.34
N GLN A 6 14.13 -19.54 5.37
CA GLN A 6 15.49 -20.06 5.29
C GLN A 6 16.16 -19.56 4.01
N LYS A 7 17.49 -19.58 4.01
CA LYS A 7 18.29 -19.15 2.86
C LYS A 7 18.91 -20.37 2.20
N ASN A 8 18.72 -20.50 0.88
CA ASN A 8 19.45 -21.43 0.03
C ASN A 8 20.33 -20.64 -0.97
N ALA A 9 20.96 -21.33 -1.91
CA ALA A 9 21.79 -20.71 -2.94
C ALA A 9 21.01 -19.72 -3.84
N TYR A 10 19.70 -19.91 -4.02
CA TYR A 10 18.85 -19.10 -4.89
C TYR A 10 18.20 -17.91 -4.18
N GLY A 11 18.19 -17.89 -2.83
CA GLY A 11 17.64 -16.80 -2.04
C GLY A 11 16.89 -17.27 -0.80
N LEU A 12 15.96 -16.44 -0.35
CA LEU A 12 15.08 -16.75 0.77
C LEU A 12 13.87 -17.55 0.29
N PHE A 13 13.56 -18.64 0.99
CA PHE A 13 12.35 -19.43 0.75
C PHE A 13 11.60 -19.67 2.05
N VAL A 14 10.31 -19.97 1.93
CA VAL A 14 9.43 -20.26 3.06
C VAL A 14 9.69 -21.68 3.53
N ALA A 15 10.27 -21.83 4.71
CA ALA A 15 10.55 -23.13 5.32
C ALA A 15 9.34 -23.65 6.11
N LYS A 16 8.69 -22.77 6.88
CA LYS A 16 7.52 -23.15 7.70
C LYS A 16 6.56 -21.99 7.84
N ASP A 17 5.28 -22.31 7.78
CA ASP A 17 4.18 -21.38 7.98
C ASP A 17 3.37 -21.82 9.21
N PHE A 18 3.18 -20.91 10.16
CA PHE A 18 2.49 -21.15 11.42
C PHE A 18 1.18 -20.37 11.49
N PHE A 19 0.09 -21.07 11.74
CA PHE A 19 -1.26 -20.50 11.82
C PHE A 19 -1.68 -20.37 13.29
N PHE A 20 -2.23 -19.21 13.62
CA PHE A 20 -2.94 -19.01 14.89
C PHE A 20 -4.44 -19.13 14.66
N LYS A 21 -5.21 -18.99 15.75
CA LYS A 21 -6.66 -19.05 15.73
C LYS A 21 -7.23 -18.20 14.59
N PRO A 22 -7.90 -18.81 13.61
CA PRO A 22 -8.33 -18.10 12.42
C PRO A 22 -9.59 -17.27 12.67
N SER A 23 -9.61 -16.04 12.17
CA SER A 23 -10.84 -15.26 12.10
C SER A 23 -11.72 -15.72 10.93
N LYS A 24 -13.04 -15.52 11.05
CA LYS A 24 -14.00 -15.78 9.96
C LYS A 24 -13.67 -14.98 8.69
N ASP A 25 -13.04 -13.83 8.83
CA ASP A 25 -12.63 -12.99 7.69
C ASP A 25 -11.46 -13.61 6.93
N LEU A 26 -10.47 -14.18 7.65
CA LEU A 26 -9.32 -14.86 7.04
C LEU A 26 -9.74 -16.09 6.23
N GLN A 27 -10.74 -16.84 6.70
CA GLN A 27 -11.35 -17.99 5.99
C GLN A 27 -11.91 -17.64 4.61
N ARG A 28 -12.26 -16.36 4.35
CA ARG A 28 -12.74 -15.91 3.03
C ARG A 28 -11.62 -15.78 2.00
N LYS A 29 -10.36 -15.74 2.43
CA LYS A 29 -9.20 -15.55 1.55
C LYS A 29 -8.41 -16.85 1.36
N ILE A 30 -8.14 -17.57 2.43
CA ILE A 30 -7.26 -18.75 2.42
C ILE A 30 -8.01 -19.97 2.96
N SER A 31 -7.69 -21.13 2.40
CA SER A 31 -8.01 -22.41 3.03
C SER A 31 -7.09 -22.61 4.23
N LEU A 32 -7.66 -23.00 5.36
CA LEU A 32 -6.90 -23.21 6.60
C LEU A 32 -6.61 -24.70 6.79
N PRO A 33 -5.49 -25.04 7.46
CA PRO A 33 -5.22 -26.42 7.83
C PRO A 33 -6.27 -26.93 8.82
N LYS A 34 -6.58 -28.23 8.75
CA LYS A 34 -7.53 -28.90 9.66
C LYS A 34 -7.07 -28.87 11.12
N LYS A 35 -5.76 -29.00 11.35
CA LYS A 35 -5.13 -28.89 12.67
C LYS A 35 -4.43 -27.53 12.75
N ILE A 36 -4.85 -26.70 13.71
CA ILE A 36 -4.25 -25.40 13.98
C ILE A 36 -3.35 -25.60 15.20
N PRO A 37 -2.03 -25.34 15.07
CA PRO A 37 -1.11 -25.53 16.17
C PRO A 37 -1.32 -24.46 17.26
N ASP A 38 -1.16 -24.84 18.52
CA ASP A 38 -1.25 -23.93 19.66
C ASP A 38 0.00 -23.06 19.79
N ILE A 39 -0.14 -21.90 20.43
CA ILE A 39 0.96 -20.94 20.64
C ILE A 39 2.19 -21.60 21.29
N LYS A 40 1.98 -22.60 22.16
CA LYS A 40 3.05 -23.37 22.84
C LYS A 40 3.95 -24.15 21.87
N GLU A 41 3.49 -24.44 20.65
CA GLU A 41 4.34 -25.10 19.65
C GLU A 41 5.44 -24.17 19.10
N LEU A 42 5.32 -22.85 19.27
CA LEU A 42 6.41 -21.92 18.96
C LEU A 42 7.61 -22.06 19.90
N ASP A 43 7.43 -22.60 21.12
CA ASP A 43 8.53 -22.83 22.06
C ASP A 43 9.49 -23.91 21.57
N LYS A 44 9.02 -24.81 20.70
CA LYS A 44 9.82 -25.90 20.12
C LYS A 44 10.70 -25.45 18.95
N ILE A 45 10.56 -24.20 18.51
CA ILE A 45 11.24 -23.70 17.31
C ILE A 45 12.55 -23.03 17.72
N ASN A 46 13.67 -23.55 17.22
CA ASN A 46 14.99 -22.94 17.42
C ASN A 46 15.15 -21.73 16.49
N PRO A 47 15.39 -20.51 17.01
CA PRO A 47 15.49 -19.30 16.19
C PRO A 47 16.72 -19.26 15.26
N GLN A 48 17.73 -20.09 15.54
CA GLN A 48 18.99 -20.15 14.77
C GLN A 48 18.85 -20.91 13.45
N ASP A 49 17.85 -21.79 13.34
CA ASP A 49 17.62 -22.61 12.15
C ASP A 49 17.03 -21.80 10.97
N TYR A 50 16.66 -20.54 11.22
CA TYR A 50 15.97 -19.67 10.28
C TYR A 50 16.78 -18.42 10.00
N ALA A 51 16.72 -17.97 8.75
CA ALA A 51 17.37 -16.74 8.31
C ALA A 51 16.58 -15.50 8.74
N ASP A 52 15.24 -15.54 8.62
CA ASP A 52 14.36 -14.43 9.03
C ASP A 52 12.99 -14.95 9.43
N ILE A 53 12.26 -14.17 10.23
CA ILE A 53 10.91 -14.49 10.70
C ILE A 53 10.02 -13.28 10.43
N THR A 54 8.94 -13.50 9.68
CA THR A 54 8.00 -12.46 9.27
C THR A 54 6.59 -12.73 9.78
N ILE A 55 5.81 -11.66 9.91
CA ILE A 55 4.41 -11.72 10.31
C ILE A 55 3.55 -11.64 9.07
N LEU A 56 2.63 -12.57 8.91
CA LEU A 56 1.55 -12.43 7.94
C LEU A 56 0.34 -11.79 8.63
N ALA A 57 0.09 -10.53 8.29
CA ALA A 57 -1.00 -9.71 8.78
C ALA A 57 -2.12 -9.64 7.74
N TYR A 58 -3.34 -9.35 8.18
CA TYR A 58 -4.48 -9.15 7.29
C TYR A 58 -5.32 -7.94 7.71
N THR A 59 -5.97 -7.32 6.73
CA THR A 59 -6.82 -6.14 6.94
C THR A 59 -8.22 -6.54 7.43
N GLN A 60 -8.93 -5.62 8.11
CA GLN A 60 -10.32 -5.81 8.52
C GLN A 60 -11.27 -4.88 7.75
N PRO A 61 -11.61 -5.18 6.48
CA PRO A 61 -12.32 -4.24 5.61
C PRO A 61 -13.77 -3.96 6.04
N ARG A 62 -14.36 -4.81 6.87
CA ARG A 62 -15.72 -4.63 7.42
C ARG A 62 -15.83 -3.37 8.27
N LEU A 63 -14.80 -3.07 9.05
CA LEU A 63 -14.78 -1.90 9.94
C LEU A 63 -14.73 -0.58 9.16
N ALA A 64 -14.12 -0.59 7.98
CA ALA A 64 -13.91 0.61 7.14
C ALA A 64 -15.16 1.09 6.39
N GLY A 65 -16.27 0.34 6.38
CA GLY A 65 -17.51 0.76 5.70
C GLY A 65 -17.46 0.74 4.16
N ILE A 66 -16.47 0.08 3.55
CA ILE A 66 -16.23 0.06 2.09
C ILE A 66 -17.08 -1.02 1.38
N GLY A 67 -17.86 -1.83 2.11
CA GLY A 67 -18.68 -2.93 1.59
C GLY A 67 -17.89 -4.21 1.25
N LYS A 68 -16.56 -4.15 1.29
CA LYS A 68 -15.67 -5.28 1.10
C LYS A 68 -15.61 -6.15 2.35
N LYS A 69 -15.85 -7.47 2.20
CA LYS A 69 -15.77 -8.46 3.29
C LYS A 69 -14.49 -9.30 3.26
N LYS A 70 -13.86 -9.43 2.09
CA LYS A 70 -12.66 -10.27 1.90
C LYS A 70 -11.41 -9.45 2.27
N PRO A 71 -10.59 -9.90 3.22
CA PRO A 71 -9.40 -9.15 3.64
C PRO A 71 -8.29 -9.22 2.60
N GLU A 72 -7.34 -8.31 2.71
CA GLU A 72 -6.02 -8.37 2.08
C GLU A 72 -5.00 -8.89 3.08
N ILE A 73 -4.04 -9.66 2.60
CA ILE A 73 -3.02 -10.31 3.42
C ILE A 73 -1.67 -9.75 2.98
N PHE A 74 -0.85 -9.38 3.95
CA PHE A 74 0.47 -8.80 3.75
C PHE A 74 1.50 -9.47 4.63
N GLU A 75 2.72 -9.57 4.12
CA GLU A 75 3.87 -9.95 4.89
C GLU A 75 4.53 -8.69 5.46
N LEU A 76 4.62 -8.63 6.78
CA LEU A 76 5.29 -7.59 7.54
C LEU A 76 6.61 -8.14 8.04
N LYS A 77 7.70 -7.50 7.64
CA LYS A 77 9.02 -7.79 8.15
C LYS A 77 9.17 -7.20 9.55
N LEU A 78 9.74 -7.98 10.47
CA LEU A 78 10.12 -7.50 11.79
C LEU A 78 11.59 -7.05 11.80
N SER A 79 11.90 -6.05 12.61
CA SER A 79 13.28 -5.69 12.94
C SER A 79 13.77 -6.50 14.15
N GLY A 80 15.08 -6.52 14.41
CA GLY A 80 15.70 -7.18 15.57
C GLY A 80 16.24 -8.58 15.31
N ALA A 81 16.76 -9.22 16.36
CA ALA A 81 17.28 -10.58 16.32
C ALA A 81 16.15 -11.63 16.27
N ASN A 82 16.42 -12.83 15.74
CA ASN A 82 15.37 -13.86 15.59
C ASN A 82 14.73 -14.30 16.92
N LYS A 83 15.49 -14.21 18.04
CA LYS A 83 14.95 -14.48 19.38
C LYS A 83 13.90 -13.43 19.79
N GLU A 84 14.25 -12.15 19.67
CA GLU A 84 13.37 -11.02 19.98
C GLU A 84 12.12 -11.02 19.10
N LYS A 85 12.27 -11.33 17.80
CA LYS A 85 11.14 -11.47 16.87
C LYS A 85 10.16 -12.54 17.34
N LEU A 86 10.65 -13.67 17.83
CA LEU A 86 9.83 -14.79 18.26
C LEU A 86 9.10 -14.46 19.58
N GLU A 87 9.75 -13.76 20.50
CA GLU A 87 9.12 -13.22 21.72
C GLU A 87 8.04 -12.20 21.39
N PHE A 88 8.32 -11.26 20.47
CA PHE A 88 7.34 -10.29 19.98
C PHE A 88 6.11 -11.01 19.39
N ILE A 89 6.35 -12.02 18.54
CA ILE A 89 5.31 -12.84 17.92
C ILE A 89 4.41 -13.53 18.96
N LYS A 90 4.99 -14.05 20.05
CA LYS A 90 4.24 -14.67 21.15
C LYS A 90 3.40 -13.65 21.90
N SER A 91 3.98 -12.50 22.25
CA SER A 91 3.28 -11.45 23.00
C SER A 91 2.07 -10.85 22.26
N ARG A 92 2.16 -10.85 20.92
CA ARG A 92 1.16 -10.29 19.98
C ARG A 92 0.43 -11.38 19.19
N ALA A 93 0.41 -12.61 19.69
CA ALA A 93 -0.48 -13.64 19.16
C ALA A 93 -1.94 -13.19 19.38
N ASP A 94 -2.76 -13.32 18.34
CA ASP A 94 -4.18 -12.95 18.31
C ASP A 94 -4.57 -11.50 18.65
N LYS A 95 -3.60 -10.60 18.85
CA LYS A 95 -3.83 -9.17 19.06
C LYS A 95 -3.76 -8.39 17.74
N GLU A 96 -4.55 -7.32 17.66
CA GLU A 96 -4.51 -6.39 16.55
C GLU A 96 -3.23 -5.54 16.58
N ILE A 97 -2.78 -5.07 15.42
CA ILE A 97 -1.65 -4.13 15.32
C ILE A 97 -2.27 -2.77 15.06
N LEU A 98 -2.10 -1.85 15.99
CA LEU A 98 -2.63 -0.49 15.85
C LEU A 98 -1.64 0.38 15.08
N VAL A 99 -2.16 1.37 14.37
CA VAL A 99 -1.35 2.30 13.57
C VAL A 99 -0.41 3.12 14.46
N GLU A 100 -0.89 3.53 15.64
CA GLU A 100 -0.14 4.31 16.65
C GLU A 100 1.08 3.57 17.19
N GLU A 101 1.05 2.23 17.18
CA GLU A 101 2.20 1.41 17.61
C GLU A 101 3.29 1.32 16.53
N VAL A 102 2.95 1.61 15.27
CA VAL A 102 3.85 1.45 14.12
C VAL A 102 4.42 2.79 13.65
N PHE A 103 3.61 3.84 13.65
CA PHE A 103 3.98 5.14 13.13
C PHE A 103 3.82 6.24 14.17
N ALA A 104 4.70 7.24 14.10
CA ALA A 104 4.63 8.44 14.90
C ALA A 104 4.18 9.64 14.07
N GLU A 105 3.63 10.66 14.75
CA GLU A 105 3.41 11.96 14.13
C GLU A 105 4.76 12.59 13.72
N ALA A 106 4.73 13.47 12.72
CA ALA A 106 5.91 14.09 12.10
C ALA A 106 6.87 13.15 11.33
N GLN A 107 6.68 11.82 11.44
CA GLN A 107 7.48 10.82 10.73
C GLN A 107 7.27 10.88 9.21
N LEU A 108 8.32 10.53 8.45
CA LEU A 108 8.23 10.28 7.02
C LEU A 108 7.84 8.82 6.71
N VAL A 109 6.89 8.67 5.80
CA VAL A 109 6.41 7.37 5.31
C VAL A 109 6.38 7.33 3.79
N ASP A 110 6.49 6.12 3.25
CA ASP A 110 6.35 5.87 1.83
C ASP A 110 5.00 5.16 1.58
N ALA A 111 4.27 5.60 0.55
CA ALA A 111 2.98 5.04 0.18
C ALA A 111 3.06 4.19 -1.09
N HIS A 112 2.77 2.91 -0.96
CA HIS A 112 2.57 1.97 -2.05
C HIS A 112 1.09 1.89 -2.41
N ALA A 113 0.74 2.24 -3.64
CA ALA A 113 -0.63 2.18 -4.11
C ALA A 113 -0.75 1.96 -5.62
N ILE A 114 -1.94 1.52 -6.04
CA ILE A 114 -2.29 1.39 -7.45
C ILE A 114 -2.95 2.69 -7.91
N THR A 115 -2.34 3.34 -8.89
CA THR A 115 -2.85 4.58 -9.50
C THR A 115 -4.27 4.44 -10.06
N LYS A 116 -5.01 5.56 -10.17
CA LYS A 116 -6.34 5.58 -10.79
C LYS A 116 -6.24 5.02 -12.21
N GLY A 117 -7.08 4.04 -12.54
CA GLY A 117 -7.15 3.50 -13.89
C GLY A 117 -7.77 4.52 -14.83
N LYS A 118 -7.15 4.76 -16.00
CA LYS A 118 -7.67 5.65 -17.04
C LYS A 118 -7.98 4.90 -18.35
N GLY A 119 -7.96 3.56 -18.32
CA GLY A 119 -8.18 2.71 -19.50
C GLY A 119 -7.10 2.86 -20.56
N THR A 120 -7.46 2.54 -21.80
CA THR A 120 -6.62 2.73 -22.99
C THR A 120 -6.62 4.21 -23.38
N GLN A 121 -5.44 4.82 -23.47
CA GLN A 121 -5.28 6.22 -23.85
C GLN A 121 -4.40 6.34 -25.08
N GLY A 122 -4.64 7.37 -25.87
CA GLY A 122 -3.79 7.72 -27.00
C GLY A 122 -2.42 8.27 -26.56
N PRO A 123 -1.43 8.29 -27.48
CA PRO A 123 -0.04 8.70 -27.20
C PRO A 123 0.08 10.06 -26.51
N VAL A 124 -0.73 11.04 -26.92
CA VAL A 124 -0.75 12.40 -26.35
C VAL A 124 -1.05 12.39 -24.86
N LYS A 125 -2.10 11.68 -24.42
CA LYS A 125 -2.51 11.67 -23.00
C LYS A 125 -1.69 10.70 -22.15
N ARG A 126 -1.13 9.66 -22.76
CA ARG A 126 -0.29 8.64 -22.10
C ARG A 126 1.13 9.12 -21.86
N PHE A 127 1.76 9.73 -22.87
CA PHE A 127 3.16 10.12 -22.85
C PHE A 127 3.38 11.64 -22.86
N GLY A 128 2.34 12.45 -23.04
CA GLY A 128 2.47 13.91 -23.05
C GLY A 128 3.07 14.48 -24.34
N ILE A 129 3.04 13.74 -25.45
CA ILE A 129 3.57 14.25 -26.73
C ILE A 129 2.74 15.43 -27.25
N GLY A 130 3.41 16.33 -27.98
CA GLY A 130 2.75 17.44 -28.67
C GLY A 130 1.72 16.97 -29.70
N LEU A 131 0.70 17.82 -29.93
CA LEU A 131 -0.26 17.63 -31.00
C LEU A 131 0.37 18.00 -32.34
N LYS A 132 0.04 17.28 -33.42
CA LYS A 132 0.39 17.71 -34.77
C LYS A 132 -0.35 18.99 -35.16
N HIS A 133 -0.01 19.54 -36.33
CA HIS A 133 -0.72 20.66 -36.93
C HIS A 133 -2.23 20.33 -37.08
N HIS A 134 -3.09 21.35 -36.97
CA HIS A 134 -4.54 21.15 -36.95
C HIS A 134 -5.09 20.55 -38.25
N LYS A 135 -4.41 20.78 -39.39
CA LYS A 135 -4.74 20.22 -40.72
C LYS A 135 -3.97 18.94 -41.07
N SER A 136 -3.32 18.28 -40.10
CA SER A 136 -2.60 17.04 -40.40
C SER A 136 -3.55 15.92 -40.83
N GLU A 137 -3.26 15.32 -41.97
CA GLU A 137 -3.98 14.16 -42.49
C GLU A 137 -3.82 12.95 -41.56
N LYS A 138 -4.86 12.10 -41.46
CA LYS A 138 -4.89 10.84 -40.67
C LYS A 138 -4.76 11.03 -39.15
N GLY A 139 -4.92 12.25 -38.67
CA GLY A 139 -5.21 12.55 -37.27
C GLY A 139 -4.09 13.28 -36.52
N ARG A 140 -4.52 14.18 -35.64
CA ARG A 140 -3.66 15.11 -34.91
C ARG A 140 -2.99 14.51 -33.66
N ARG A 141 -3.58 13.47 -33.08
CA ARG A 141 -3.24 12.93 -31.75
C ARG A 141 -2.32 11.70 -31.79
N GLN A 142 -1.39 11.69 -32.74
CA GLN A 142 -0.45 10.61 -32.99
C GLN A 142 1.00 11.15 -33.05
N PRO A 143 2.03 10.32 -32.82
CA PRO A 143 3.42 10.71 -33.07
C PRO A 143 3.64 11.18 -34.51
N GLY A 144 4.48 12.20 -34.69
CA GLY A 144 4.92 12.68 -36.00
C GLY A 144 5.67 11.61 -36.78
N SER A 145 6.82 11.21 -36.24
CA SER A 145 7.64 10.09 -36.74
C SER A 145 7.60 8.92 -35.76
N ARG A 146 7.68 7.68 -36.29
CA ARG A 146 7.74 6.44 -35.51
C ARG A 146 9.16 5.88 -35.34
N GLY A 147 10.13 6.50 -36.01
CA GLY A 147 11.54 6.12 -36.02
C GLY A 147 12.22 6.50 -37.35
N PRO A 148 13.57 6.52 -37.39
CA PRO A 148 14.33 6.68 -38.63
C PRO A 148 14.32 5.39 -39.47
N TRP A 149 14.69 5.50 -40.75
CA TRP A 149 14.78 4.36 -41.68
C TRP A 149 15.90 3.38 -41.28
N ASN A 150 17.14 3.86 -41.18
CA ASN A 150 18.33 3.02 -40.99
C ASN A 150 18.78 2.97 -39.52
N ALA A 151 17.90 2.51 -38.62
CA ALA A 151 18.26 2.17 -37.24
C ALA A 151 17.96 0.69 -36.95
N GLN A 152 17.17 0.39 -35.92
CA GLN A 152 16.88 -0.97 -35.44
C GLN A 152 16.02 -1.84 -36.38
N GLN A 153 15.76 -1.42 -37.62
CA GLN A 153 14.88 -2.05 -38.63
C GLN A 153 13.42 -2.34 -38.17
N HIS A 154 13.11 -2.06 -36.91
CA HIS A 154 11.82 -2.22 -36.26
C HIS A 154 11.49 -0.98 -35.42
N ILE A 155 10.23 -0.88 -35.02
CA ILE A 155 9.74 0.19 -34.16
C ILE A 155 10.33 0.05 -32.76
N MET A 156 10.98 1.11 -32.27
CA MET A 156 11.57 1.11 -30.93
C MET A 156 10.48 1.02 -29.85
N TYR A 157 10.75 0.27 -28.78
CA TYR A 157 9.88 0.20 -27.59
C TYR A 157 9.71 1.55 -26.88
N ARG A 158 10.62 2.51 -27.15
CA ARG A 158 10.57 3.87 -26.60
C ARG A 158 9.57 4.77 -27.32
N THR A 159 9.15 4.41 -28.53
CA THR A 159 8.22 5.21 -29.32
C THR A 159 6.85 5.27 -28.63
N ALA A 160 6.28 6.48 -28.55
CA ALA A 160 5.04 6.72 -27.83
C ALA A 160 3.81 6.15 -28.59
N TYR A 161 3.21 5.08 -28.09
CA TYR A 161 2.00 4.47 -28.66
C TYR A 161 0.78 4.51 -27.74
N ALA A 162 -0.40 4.34 -28.34
CA ALA A 162 -1.62 4.16 -27.57
C ALA A 162 -1.49 2.92 -26.67
N GLY A 163 -2.16 2.92 -25.51
CA GLY A 163 -2.17 1.77 -24.63
C GLY A 163 -2.67 2.10 -23.23
N GLN A 164 -2.55 1.14 -22.33
CA GLN A 164 -3.02 1.28 -20.95
C GLN A 164 -2.33 2.46 -20.25
N THR A 165 -3.15 3.28 -19.58
CA THR A 165 -2.70 4.36 -18.72
C THR A 165 -3.32 4.25 -17.34
N GLY A 166 -2.47 4.28 -16.32
CA GLY A 166 -2.89 4.13 -14.93
C GLY A 166 -3.19 2.67 -14.60
N PHE A 167 -3.64 2.44 -13.35
CA PHE A 167 -3.70 1.11 -12.76
C PHE A 167 -2.32 0.43 -12.60
N HIS A 168 -1.26 1.24 -12.57
CA HIS A 168 0.09 0.79 -12.27
C HIS A 168 0.36 0.90 -10.77
N GLN A 169 1.16 -0.02 -10.22
CA GLN A 169 1.73 0.11 -8.89
C GLN A 169 2.77 1.25 -8.89
N ARG A 170 2.64 2.16 -7.93
CA ARG A 170 3.56 3.27 -7.71
C ARG A 170 3.89 3.38 -6.23
N LEU A 171 5.11 3.82 -5.98
CA LEU A 171 5.62 4.18 -4.68
C LEU A 171 5.79 5.69 -4.64
N GLN A 172 5.13 6.34 -3.71
CA GLN A 172 5.34 7.75 -3.42
C GLN A 172 6.16 7.86 -2.14
N LEU A 173 7.35 8.45 -2.26
CA LEU A 173 8.32 8.54 -1.17
C LEU A 173 8.09 9.80 -0.34
N ASN A 174 8.54 9.77 0.92
CA ASN A 174 8.69 10.94 1.80
C ASN A 174 7.39 11.72 2.05
N LEU A 175 6.27 11.03 2.25
CA LEU A 175 5.04 11.65 2.75
C LEU A 175 5.16 11.88 4.25
N LYS A 176 4.80 13.09 4.72
CA LYS A 176 4.83 13.41 6.15
C LYS A 176 3.49 13.07 6.80
N ILE A 177 3.51 12.34 7.91
CA ILE A 177 2.34 12.17 8.77
C ILE A 177 2.12 13.48 9.53
N ILE A 178 0.92 14.06 9.40
CA ILE A 178 0.51 15.30 10.06
C ILE A 178 -0.20 15.00 11.38
N LYS A 179 -1.06 13.99 11.40
CA LYS A 179 -1.83 13.64 12.59
C LYS A 179 -2.21 12.17 12.54
N ILE A 180 -2.16 11.50 13.69
CA ILE A 180 -2.74 10.18 13.90
C ILE A 180 -3.90 10.38 14.87
N GLY A 181 -5.09 9.90 14.51
CA GLY A 181 -6.28 10.09 15.33
C GLY A 181 -7.12 8.84 15.41
N THR A 182 -7.69 8.62 16.60
CA THR A 182 -8.66 7.55 16.87
C THR A 182 -10.10 8.03 16.77
N ASN A 183 -10.35 9.33 17.02
CA ASN A 183 -11.70 9.90 16.98
C ASN A 183 -12.09 10.40 15.56
N PRO A 184 -12.99 9.70 14.83
CA PRO A 184 -13.30 10.05 13.45
C PRO A 184 -14.13 11.35 13.30
N GLU A 185 -14.75 11.83 14.38
CA GLU A 185 -15.55 13.07 14.33
C GLU A 185 -14.69 14.31 14.05
N GLU A 186 -13.41 14.28 14.44
CA GLU A 186 -12.47 15.38 14.23
C GLU A 186 -12.10 15.62 12.76
N ILE A 187 -12.40 14.68 11.88
CA ILE A 187 -11.98 14.72 10.47
C ILE A 187 -13.13 14.62 9.48
N ASN A 188 -14.28 14.12 9.91
CA ASN A 188 -15.41 13.90 9.01
C ASN A 188 -16.06 15.24 8.61
N PRO A 189 -16.03 15.63 7.33
CA PRO A 189 -16.71 16.84 6.88
C PRO A 189 -18.23 16.64 6.94
N LYS A 190 -18.98 17.75 6.96
CA LYS A 190 -20.46 17.72 6.88
C LYS A 190 -20.91 16.93 5.64
N GLY A 191 -21.66 15.84 5.85
CA GLY A 191 -22.11 14.93 4.80
C GLY A 191 -21.09 13.85 4.37
N GLY A 192 -19.92 13.79 5.01
CA GLY A 192 -18.88 12.79 4.79
C GLY A 192 -18.04 13.02 3.52
N PHE A 193 -17.01 12.18 3.37
CA PHE A 193 -16.10 12.27 2.23
C PHE A 193 -16.78 11.82 0.93
N THR A 194 -16.76 12.68 -0.10
CA THR A 194 -17.35 12.40 -1.42
C THR A 194 -16.87 11.06 -1.98
N HIS A 195 -17.79 10.16 -2.34
CA HIS A 195 -17.49 8.79 -2.84
C HIS A 195 -16.72 7.87 -1.86
N TYR A 196 -16.60 8.23 -0.58
CA TYR A 196 -16.04 7.37 0.47
C TYR A 196 -17.09 7.09 1.55
N GLY A 197 -17.68 8.15 2.13
CA GLY A 197 -18.57 8.10 3.28
C GLY A 197 -17.90 8.71 4.52
N LEU A 198 -18.42 8.36 5.70
CA LEU A 198 -17.83 8.74 6.98
C LEU A 198 -16.70 7.77 7.33
N VAL A 199 -15.58 8.31 7.82
CA VAL A 199 -14.52 7.54 8.48
C VAL A 199 -15.07 7.10 9.83
N LYS A 200 -14.86 5.82 10.20
CA LYS A 200 -15.36 5.23 11.45
C LYS A 200 -14.26 4.65 12.33
N THR A 201 -13.07 4.48 11.78
CA THR A 201 -11.91 3.88 12.44
C THR A 201 -10.84 4.94 12.67
N SER A 202 -9.72 4.53 13.26
CA SER A 202 -8.51 5.36 13.28
C SER A 202 -8.11 5.81 11.87
N TYR A 203 -7.48 6.98 11.80
CA TYR A 203 -7.10 7.63 10.57
C TYR A 203 -5.70 8.23 10.66
N LEU A 204 -5.10 8.43 9.48
CA LEU A 204 -3.84 9.13 9.28
C LEU A 204 -4.08 10.33 8.36
N LEU A 205 -3.60 11.50 8.78
CA LEU A 205 -3.49 12.65 7.89
C LEU A 205 -2.11 12.69 7.28
N LEU A 206 -2.04 12.55 5.95
CA LEU A 206 -0.79 12.63 5.19
C LEU A 206 -0.70 13.97 4.47
N LYS A 207 0.50 14.54 4.45
CA LYS A 207 0.77 15.77 3.70
C LYS A 207 0.75 15.51 2.19
N GLY A 208 -0.21 16.14 1.51
CA GLY A 208 -0.33 16.12 0.05
C GLY A 208 -1.25 15.03 -0.47
N SER A 209 -1.02 14.61 -1.72
CA SER A 209 -1.83 13.58 -2.38
C SER A 209 -1.19 12.20 -2.27
N VAL A 210 -2.03 11.17 -2.21
CA VAL A 210 -1.63 9.75 -2.27
C VAL A 210 -2.11 9.13 -3.59
N PRO A 211 -1.38 8.17 -4.18
CA PRO A 211 -1.79 7.58 -5.44
C PRO A 211 -3.03 6.69 -5.24
N GLY A 212 -3.98 6.75 -6.18
CA GLY A 212 -5.12 5.85 -6.22
C GLY A 212 -6.48 6.54 -6.17
N ALA A 213 -7.53 5.73 -6.30
CA ALA A 213 -8.91 6.19 -6.18
C ALA A 213 -9.34 6.21 -4.71
N LYS A 214 -10.43 6.92 -4.41
CA LYS A 214 -11.08 6.83 -3.10
C LYS A 214 -11.50 5.37 -2.83
N LYS A 215 -11.47 4.94 -1.57
CA LYS A 215 -11.69 3.54 -1.13
C LYS A 215 -10.62 2.54 -1.58
N ARG A 216 -9.58 2.96 -2.30
CA ARG A 216 -8.47 2.09 -2.64
C ARG A 216 -7.56 1.92 -1.43
N MET A 217 -7.17 0.67 -1.19
CA MET A 217 -6.16 0.34 -0.21
C MET A 217 -4.81 0.95 -0.58
N VAL A 218 -4.15 1.53 0.41
CA VAL A 218 -2.81 2.08 0.35
C VAL A 218 -2.00 1.35 1.41
N VAL A 219 -0.82 0.88 1.06
CA VAL A 219 0.12 0.27 2.00
C VAL A 219 1.17 1.32 2.35
N LEU A 220 1.32 1.61 3.63
CA LEU A 220 2.35 2.51 4.14
C LEU A 220 3.53 1.69 4.65
N THR A 221 4.73 2.16 4.37
CA THR A 221 5.98 1.60 4.88
C THR A 221 6.81 2.72 5.48
N HIS A 222 7.71 2.38 6.40
CA HIS A 222 8.78 3.29 6.79
C HIS A 222 9.57 3.74 5.57
N THR A 223 10.03 4.99 5.58
CA THR A 223 10.74 5.56 4.46
C THR A 223 12.10 4.88 4.26
N LEU A 224 12.31 4.34 3.06
CA LEU A 224 13.58 3.69 2.69
C LEU A 224 14.69 4.70 2.42
N ARG A 225 14.33 5.88 1.90
CA ARG A 225 15.27 6.94 1.49
C ARG A 225 14.75 8.31 1.93
N PRO A 226 15.04 8.72 3.19
CA PRO A 226 14.58 10.00 3.72
C PRO A 226 15.31 11.13 2.99
N THR A 227 14.55 11.99 2.30
CA THR A 227 15.11 13.16 1.60
C THR A 227 15.13 14.42 2.46
N LYS A 228 14.34 14.43 3.55
CA LYS A 228 14.22 15.56 4.48
C LYS A 228 14.41 15.06 5.90
N LYS A 229 14.90 15.94 6.78
CA LYS A 229 14.91 15.67 8.22
C LYS A 229 13.48 15.62 8.74
N GLU A 230 13.25 14.76 9.72
CA GLU A 230 11.98 14.69 10.45
C GLU A 230 11.90 15.88 11.41
N GLU A 231 11.48 17.01 10.86
CA GLU A 231 11.24 18.22 11.65
C GLU A 231 9.94 18.10 12.45
N PRO A 232 9.82 18.74 13.61
CA PRO A 232 8.55 18.82 14.32
C PRO A 232 7.46 19.41 13.42
N LEU A 233 6.22 18.98 13.64
CA LEU A 233 5.08 19.52 12.91
C LEU A 233 4.73 20.91 13.45
N PRO A 234 4.27 21.84 12.58
CA PRO A 234 3.62 23.04 13.06
C PRO A 234 2.33 22.68 13.79
N THR A 235 1.96 23.48 14.78
CA THR A 235 0.68 23.32 15.49
C THR A 235 -0.48 23.45 14.51
N ILE A 236 -1.36 22.46 14.49
CA ILE A 236 -2.55 22.46 13.63
C ILE A 236 -3.56 23.43 14.22
N THR A 237 -3.77 24.57 13.56
CA THR A 237 -4.72 25.60 14.02
C THR A 237 -6.17 25.25 13.72
N HIS A 238 -6.43 24.70 12.54
CA HIS A 238 -7.78 24.40 12.07
C HIS A 238 -7.80 23.29 11.02
N ILE A 239 -8.76 22.38 11.13
CA ILE A 239 -9.07 21.35 10.13
C ILE A 239 -10.45 21.70 9.53
N SER A 240 -10.51 21.95 8.23
CA SER A 240 -11.78 22.26 7.55
C SER A 240 -12.71 21.05 7.50
N LEU A 241 -13.84 21.13 8.22
CA LEU A 241 -14.93 20.15 8.20
C LEU A 241 -16.09 20.53 7.26
N GLU A 242 -15.85 21.50 6.37
CA GLU A 242 -16.84 21.93 5.38
C GLU A 242 -17.12 20.82 4.38
N SER A 243 -18.39 20.74 3.93
CA SER A 243 -18.79 19.80 2.91
C SER A 243 -18.00 20.02 1.61
N LYS A 244 -17.67 18.94 0.93
CA LYS A 244 -17.00 18.95 -0.38
C LYS A 244 -17.91 18.45 -1.51
N GLN A 245 -19.22 18.35 -1.27
CA GLN A 245 -20.23 17.86 -2.24
C GLN A 245 -20.71 18.94 -3.23
N GLY A 246 -20.33 20.20 -3.01
CA GLY A 246 -20.66 21.37 -3.81
C GLY A 246 -20.06 22.61 -3.14
N ARG A 247 -20.25 23.79 -3.75
CA ARG A 247 -20.21 25.04 -2.99
C ARG A 247 -21.56 25.27 -2.36
#